data_AF-A0A2Y9LWQ5-F1
#
_entry.id   AF-A0A2Y9LWQ5-F1
#
_cell.length_a   1.000
_cell.length_b   1.000
_cell.length_c   1.000
_cell.angle_alpha   90.00
_cell.angle_beta   90.00
_cell.angle_gamma   90.00
#
_symmetry.space_group_name_H-M   'P 1'
#
loop_
_entity.id
_entity.type
_entity.pdbx_description
1 polymer ?
#
loop_
_entity_poly.entity_id
_entity_poly.type
_entity_poly.pdbx_seq_one_letter_code
_entity_poly.pdbx_strand_id
1 'polypeptide(L)'
;MGNQVEKLTHLSYKEVPTADPTGVDRDDGPRIGVSYIFSNDDEDMEPQPPPQGPDGGGGGLPDGGDGLPLPSPQPYDPRLHEVECSVFYRDECIYQKSFAPGSAALSTYTPENLLNKCRPGDLVEFVSQAQYPHWAVYVGNFQVVHLHRLEVSNSFLTDASQGRRGRVVNELYRYKPLSPSAVVRNALAHVGAKERELSWRNSESFAAWCRYGKREFKIGGELRIGKQPYRLQIQLSAQRSHTLEFQSLEDLIMEKRRNDQIGRTAVLQELATHLHPAEPDVSDSDAARWFADRRAESGAV
;
A
#
# COMPACT_ATOMS: atom_id res chain seq x y z
N MET A 1 21.08 -25.68 -54.59
CA MET A 1 20.89 -25.48 -53.14
C MET A 1 19.69 -24.56 -52.99
N GLY A 2 18.57 -25.11 -52.55
CA GLY A 2 17.29 -24.41 -52.47
C GLY A 2 17.16 -23.59 -51.18
N ASN A 3 16.44 -22.48 -51.27
CA ASN A 3 15.14 -22.30 -50.62
C ASN A 3 14.59 -20.90 -50.96
N GLN A 4 13.66 -20.86 -51.91
CA GLN A 4 12.59 -19.87 -51.97
C GLN A 4 11.50 -20.32 -51.00
N VAL A 5 10.84 -19.42 -50.27
CA VAL A 5 9.37 -19.22 -50.35
C VAL A 5 9.02 -17.84 -49.78
N GLU A 6 8.40 -16.99 -50.60
CA GLU A 6 7.67 -15.79 -50.20
C GLU A 6 6.20 -16.12 -49.87
N LYS A 7 5.62 -15.31 -48.97
CA LYS A 7 4.18 -15.00 -48.78
C LYS A 7 3.23 -16.14 -48.36
N LEU A 8 2.41 -15.82 -47.36
CA LEU A 8 0.96 -16.11 -47.23
C LEU A 8 0.49 -15.46 -45.90
N THR A 9 0.11 -14.18 -45.87
CA THR A 9 -1.26 -13.66 -46.01
C THR A 9 -2.40 -14.58 -45.55
N HIS A 10 -3.13 -14.10 -44.55
CA HIS A 10 -4.51 -14.43 -44.15
C HIS A 10 -4.81 -15.86 -43.68
N LEU A 11 -4.98 -16.01 -42.36
CA LEU A 11 -5.84 -17.04 -41.79
C LEU A 11 -6.92 -16.37 -40.94
N SER A 12 -8.14 -16.55 -41.42
CA SER A 12 -9.42 -16.09 -40.86
C SER A 12 -9.73 -16.86 -39.59
N TYR A 13 -10.17 -16.14 -38.55
CA TYR A 13 -10.83 -16.72 -37.38
C TYR A 13 -12.20 -17.26 -37.80
N LYS A 14 -12.26 -18.51 -38.23
CA LYS A 14 -13.49 -19.29 -38.26
C LYS A 14 -13.20 -20.70 -37.76
N GLU A 15 -14.06 -21.12 -36.84
CA GLU A 15 -14.29 -22.50 -36.42
C GLU A 15 -13.22 -23.08 -35.48
N VAL A 16 -13.32 -22.71 -34.20
CA VAL A 16 -12.92 -23.62 -33.11
C VAL A 16 -14.19 -24.40 -32.73
N PRO A 17 -14.27 -25.71 -32.99
CA PRO A 17 -15.38 -26.52 -32.49
C PRO A 17 -15.31 -26.60 -30.97
N THR A 18 -16.07 -25.74 -30.28
CA THR A 18 -16.31 -25.87 -28.84
C THR A 18 -17.48 -26.81 -28.61
N ALA A 19 -17.30 -28.09 -28.93
CA ALA A 19 -18.17 -29.16 -28.43
C ALA A 19 -17.51 -30.52 -28.69
N ASP A 20 -17.27 -31.27 -27.61
CA ASP A 20 -17.15 -32.72 -27.68
C ASP A 20 -18.55 -33.30 -27.97
N PRO A 21 -18.75 -34.10 -29.05
CA PRO A 21 -20.05 -34.64 -29.41
C PRO A 21 -20.50 -35.83 -28.53
N THR A 22 -19.76 -36.18 -27.48
CA THR A 22 -20.18 -37.22 -26.54
C THR A 22 -20.66 -36.62 -25.22
N GLY A 23 -21.97 -36.41 -25.13
CA GLY A 23 -22.66 -36.00 -23.92
C GLY A 23 -22.45 -37.00 -22.78
N VAL A 24 -21.55 -36.67 -21.87
CA VAL A 24 -21.50 -37.17 -20.50
C VAL A 24 -20.88 -36.08 -19.63
N ASP A 25 -21.75 -35.15 -19.21
CA ASP A 25 -21.44 -34.15 -18.20
C ASP A 25 -21.34 -34.87 -16.84
N ARG A 26 -20.12 -35.27 -16.47
CA ARG A 26 -19.78 -35.71 -15.13
C ARG A 26 -18.44 -35.12 -14.76
N ASP A 27 -18.45 -33.84 -14.41
CA ASP A 27 -17.45 -33.33 -13.46
C ASP A 27 -18.04 -32.24 -12.57
N ASP A 28 -18.40 -32.67 -11.37
CA ASP A 28 -18.71 -31.82 -10.22
C ASP A 28 -17.37 -31.38 -9.57
N GLY A 29 -16.51 -30.78 -10.39
CA GLY A 29 -15.21 -30.24 -9.99
C GLY A 29 -15.34 -28.78 -9.55
N PRO A 30 -14.50 -28.28 -8.61
CA PRO A 30 -14.58 -26.90 -8.15
C PRO A 30 -14.36 -25.94 -9.32
N ARG A 31 -15.40 -25.20 -9.72
CA ARG A 31 -15.29 -24.14 -10.72
C ARG A 31 -14.35 -23.07 -10.18
N ILE A 32 -13.13 -23.02 -10.71
CA ILE A 32 -12.15 -21.98 -10.38
C ILE A 32 -12.72 -20.65 -10.88
N GLY A 33 -13.25 -19.84 -9.96
CA GLY A 33 -13.69 -18.49 -10.24
C GLY A 33 -12.50 -17.62 -10.59
N VAL A 34 -12.46 -17.15 -11.84
CA VAL A 34 -11.51 -16.13 -12.27
C VAL A 34 -12.15 -14.77 -12.00
N SER A 35 -11.76 -14.12 -10.90
CA SER A 35 -12.15 -12.74 -10.63
C SER A 35 -11.26 -11.79 -11.44
N TYR A 36 -11.87 -11.02 -12.33
CA TYR A 36 -11.22 -9.91 -13.01
C TYR A 36 -11.11 -8.76 -12.01
N ILE A 37 -9.91 -8.53 -11.47
CA ILE A 37 -9.60 -7.33 -10.69
C ILE A 37 -9.22 -6.27 -11.71
N PHE A 38 -10.05 -5.23 -11.84
CA PHE A 38 -9.69 -4.03 -12.59
C PHE A 38 -8.51 -3.36 -11.86
N SER A 39 -7.35 -3.31 -12.50
CA SER A 39 -6.29 -2.40 -12.09
C SER A 39 -6.82 -0.98 -12.31
N ASN A 40 -7.28 -0.33 -11.25
CA ASN A 40 -7.45 1.10 -11.28
C ASN A 40 -6.04 1.69 -11.43
N ASP A 41 -5.77 2.17 -12.64
CA ASP A 41 -4.57 2.95 -12.97
C ASP A 41 -4.77 4.35 -12.36
N ASP A 42 -4.81 4.43 -11.02
CA ASP A 42 -4.85 5.69 -10.27
C ASP A 42 -3.41 6.22 -10.11
N GLU A 43 -2.72 6.41 -11.24
CA GLU A 43 -1.61 7.35 -11.34
C GLU A 43 -2.18 8.66 -11.89
N ASP A 44 -2.61 9.54 -10.98
CA ASP A 44 -2.60 11.02 -11.10
C ASP A 44 -3.66 11.62 -10.18
N MET A 45 -3.35 11.72 -8.89
CA MET A 45 -3.95 12.75 -8.06
C MET A 45 -2.82 13.67 -7.60
N GLU A 46 -2.71 14.83 -8.25
CA GLU A 46 -1.97 15.96 -7.72
C GLU A 46 -2.32 16.14 -6.24
N PRO A 47 -1.35 16.36 -5.34
CA PRO A 47 -1.67 16.69 -3.97
C PRO A 47 -2.56 17.93 -3.99
N GLN A 48 -3.80 17.80 -3.52
CA GLN A 48 -4.71 18.93 -3.44
C GLN A 48 -4.02 20.03 -2.64
N PRO A 49 -4.01 21.28 -3.15
CA PRO A 49 -3.54 22.40 -2.34
C PRO A 49 -4.39 22.44 -1.06
N PRO A 50 -3.81 22.88 0.08
CA PRO A 50 -4.53 22.95 1.33
C PRO A 50 -5.84 23.74 1.13
N PRO A 51 -6.93 23.37 1.82
CA PRO A 51 -8.22 24.02 1.64
C PRO A 51 -8.06 25.53 1.83
N GLN A 52 -8.28 26.27 0.75
CA GLN A 52 -8.38 27.72 0.82
C GLN A 52 -9.62 28.02 1.67
N GLY A 53 -9.38 28.61 2.83
CA GLY A 53 -10.44 29.15 3.68
C GLY A 53 -11.27 30.19 2.90
N PRO A 54 -12.47 30.51 3.38
CA PRO A 54 -13.37 31.39 2.65
C PRO A 54 -12.80 32.82 2.57
N ASP A 55 -13.05 33.43 1.42
CA ASP A 55 -13.07 34.87 1.13
C ASP A 55 -11.76 35.57 0.75
N GLY A 56 -11.38 35.37 -0.52
CA GLY A 56 -10.66 36.36 -1.32
C GLY A 56 -11.61 37.39 -1.94
N GLY A 57 -12.23 38.24 -1.12
CA GLY A 57 -12.95 39.44 -1.55
C GLY A 57 -12.10 40.68 -1.28
N GLY A 58 -11.54 41.29 -2.32
CA GLY A 58 -10.70 42.48 -2.19
C GLY A 58 -11.42 43.70 -1.60
N GLY A 59 -10.75 44.41 -0.69
CA GLY A 59 -11.14 45.75 -0.27
C GLY A 59 -10.62 46.16 1.11
N GLY A 60 -9.63 47.06 1.13
CA GLY A 60 -9.40 48.02 2.22
C GLY A 60 -8.76 47.52 3.51
N LEU A 61 -7.53 47.96 3.78
CA LEU A 61 -7.02 48.07 5.15
C LEU A 61 -7.93 49.02 5.96
N PRO A 62 -8.20 48.72 7.24
CA PRO A 62 -7.38 49.37 8.27
C PRO A 62 -7.00 48.48 9.47
N ASP A 63 -5.81 48.79 9.97
CA ASP A 63 -5.28 48.83 11.35
C ASP A 63 -6.04 48.15 12.52
N GLY A 64 -5.27 47.37 13.30
CA GLY A 64 -5.47 47.15 14.74
C GLY A 64 -6.40 46.01 15.17
N GLY A 65 -5.84 44.88 15.64
CA GLY A 65 -6.57 43.92 16.46
C GLY A 65 -5.96 42.52 16.50
N ASP A 66 -5.35 42.19 17.65
CA ASP A 66 -4.93 40.87 18.17
C ASP A 66 -5.29 39.65 17.31
N GLY A 67 -4.44 39.33 16.35
CA GLY A 67 -4.44 38.04 15.66
C GLY A 67 -3.94 36.97 16.61
N LEU A 68 -4.85 36.08 17.05
CA LEU A 68 -4.47 34.80 17.68
C LEU A 68 -3.37 34.15 16.81
N PRO A 69 -2.22 33.76 17.39
CA PRO A 69 -1.17 33.14 16.60
C PRO A 69 -1.73 31.90 15.92
N LEU A 70 -1.53 31.80 14.59
CA LEU A 70 -1.81 30.57 13.84
C LEU A 70 -1.26 29.39 14.64
N PRO A 71 -2.04 28.31 14.83
CA PRO A 71 -1.55 27.16 15.59
C PRO A 71 -0.24 26.70 14.97
N SER A 72 0.82 26.70 15.77
CA SER A 72 2.11 26.13 15.39
C SER A 72 1.88 24.76 14.76
N PRO A 73 2.49 24.44 13.61
CA PRO A 73 2.27 23.15 12.96
C PRO A 73 2.54 22.04 13.97
N GLN A 74 1.49 21.33 14.35
CA GLN A 74 1.60 20.28 15.36
C GLN A 74 2.58 19.22 14.84
N PRO A 75 3.47 18.70 15.70
CA PRO A 75 4.39 17.65 15.29
C PRO A 75 3.57 16.44 14.81
N TYR A 76 3.83 15.98 13.58
CA TYR A 76 3.23 14.75 13.06
C TYR A 76 3.50 13.61 14.04
N ASP A 77 2.44 13.05 14.62
CA ASP A 77 2.51 11.90 15.51
C ASP A 77 2.14 10.63 14.72
N PRO A 78 3.12 9.77 14.39
CA PRO A 78 2.89 8.49 13.73
C PRO A 78 1.79 7.65 14.40
N ARG A 79 1.66 7.71 15.73
CA ARG A 79 0.72 6.85 16.48
C ARG A 79 -0.74 7.18 16.20
N LEU A 80 -1.02 8.43 15.81
CA LEU A 80 -2.36 8.88 15.49
C LEU A 80 -2.76 8.56 14.05
N HIS A 81 -1.78 8.49 13.15
CA HIS A 81 -2.03 8.44 11.71
C HIS A 81 -1.65 7.14 11.03
N GLU A 82 -0.72 6.37 11.60
CA GLU A 82 -0.17 5.17 10.99
C GLU A 82 -0.61 3.90 11.77
N VAL A 83 -0.68 2.78 11.06
CA VAL A 83 -0.97 1.45 11.65
C VAL A 83 0.32 0.71 11.94
N GLU A 84 0.34 -0.05 13.04
CA GLU A 84 1.40 -1.04 13.25
C GLU A 84 1.13 -2.23 12.35
N CYS A 85 2.18 -2.74 11.72
CA CYS A 85 2.07 -3.93 10.91
C CYS A 85 3.38 -4.72 10.87
N SER A 86 3.23 -6.01 10.59
CA SER A 86 4.34 -6.92 10.31
C SER A 86 4.05 -7.65 9.00
N VAL A 87 5.10 -7.85 8.20
CA VAL A 87 5.01 -8.59 6.94
C VAL A 87 5.81 -9.86 7.07
N PHE A 88 5.23 -10.96 6.62
CA PHE A 88 5.86 -12.27 6.60
C PHE A 88 5.98 -12.78 5.17
N TYR A 89 7.12 -13.38 4.86
CA TYR A 89 7.28 -14.28 3.73
C TYR A 89 7.34 -15.71 4.26
N ARG A 90 6.30 -16.50 3.99
CA ARG A 90 6.02 -17.75 4.68
C ARG A 90 6.03 -17.47 6.19
N ASP A 91 6.94 -18.07 6.94
CA ASP A 91 7.02 -17.92 8.40
C ASP A 91 8.10 -16.92 8.85
N GLU A 92 8.81 -16.29 7.91
CA GLU A 92 9.86 -15.31 8.21
C GLU A 92 9.31 -13.88 8.19
N CYS A 93 9.53 -13.11 9.27
CA CYS A 93 9.16 -11.70 9.31
C CYS A 93 10.16 -10.86 8.51
N ILE A 94 9.73 -10.31 7.38
CA ILE A 94 10.57 -9.53 6.45
C ILE A 94 10.42 -8.01 6.61
N TYR A 95 9.36 -7.54 7.27
CA TYR A 95 9.16 -6.13 7.59
C TYR A 95 8.41 -5.98 8.91
N GLN A 96 8.78 -4.99 9.72
CA GLN A 96 8.05 -4.66 10.95
C GLN A 96 8.03 -3.16 11.21
N LYS A 97 6.84 -2.64 11.45
CA LYS A 97 6.55 -1.26 11.87
C LYS A 97 5.76 -1.31 13.18
N SER A 98 6.41 -0.92 14.27
CA SER A 98 5.82 -0.93 15.61
C SER A 98 6.18 0.31 16.42
N PHE A 99 5.22 0.79 17.20
CA PHE A 99 5.31 1.93 18.12
C PHE A 99 5.72 1.52 19.55
N ALA A 100 6.15 0.27 19.76
CA ALA A 100 6.52 -0.25 21.07
C ALA A 100 7.53 0.66 21.81
N PRO A 101 7.41 0.81 23.15
CA PRO A 101 8.32 1.65 23.93
C PRO A 101 9.79 1.22 23.76
N GLY A 102 10.67 2.16 23.43
CA GLY A 102 12.08 1.90 23.10
C GLY A 102 12.38 1.82 21.59
N SER A 103 11.34 1.70 20.76
CA SER A 103 11.44 1.91 19.31
C SER A 103 11.49 3.42 19.02
N ALA A 104 12.67 4.03 19.14
CA ALA A 104 12.94 5.37 18.61
C ALA A 104 12.78 5.44 17.07
N ALA A 105 12.49 4.30 16.42
CA ALA A 105 12.52 4.08 14.99
C ALA A 105 11.45 4.85 14.20
N LEU A 106 10.50 5.50 14.86
CA LEU A 106 9.40 6.21 14.17
C LEU A 106 9.34 7.71 14.47
N SER A 107 10.25 8.25 15.30
CA SER A 107 10.32 9.70 15.51
C SER A 107 10.60 10.44 14.20
N THR A 108 9.81 11.47 13.91
CA THR A 108 9.94 12.26 12.69
C THR A 108 10.64 13.59 12.95
N TYR A 109 11.49 13.97 12.01
CA TYR A 109 12.30 15.19 12.07
C TYR A 109 11.91 16.13 10.93
N THR A 110 12.10 17.44 11.13
CA THR A 110 12.07 18.36 9.99
C THR A 110 13.20 17.99 9.01
N PRO A 111 13.08 18.33 7.72
CA PRO A 111 14.12 18.03 6.72
C PRO A 111 15.53 18.45 7.15
N GLU A 112 15.66 19.62 7.77
CA GLU A 112 16.95 20.19 8.23
C GLU A 112 17.54 19.36 9.38
N ASN A 113 16.71 18.92 10.31
CA ASN A 113 17.15 18.09 11.43
C ASN A 113 17.44 16.66 10.99
N LEU A 114 16.73 16.17 9.97
CA LEU A 114 16.93 14.84 9.41
C LEU A 114 18.31 14.70 8.73
N LEU A 115 18.79 15.77 8.08
CA LEU A 115 20.13 15.81 7.50
C LEU A 115 21.23 15.47 8.51
N ASN A 116 21.08 15.88 9.77
CA ASN A 116 22.04 15.61 10.85
C ASN A 116 22.02 14.16 11.34
N LYS A 117 21.03 13.36 10.90
CA LYS A 117 20.87 11.94 11.25
C LYS A 117 21.29 11.02 10.12
N CYS A 118 21.17 11.46 8.87
CA CYS A 118 21.42 10.63 7.70
C CYS A 118 22.91 10.36 7.45
N ARG A 119 23.19 9.14 7.00
CA ARG A 119 24.48 8.69 6.45
C ARG A 119 24.27 8.17 5.04
N PRO A 120 25.24 8.35 4.11
CA PRO A 120 25.11 7.82 2.76
C PRO A 120 24.75 6.34 2.76
N GLY A 121 23.72 5.95 1.98
CA GLY A 121 23.15 4.60 1.96
C GLY A 121 21.94 4.39 2.88
N ASP A 122 21.57 5.37 3.70
CA ASP A 122 20.35 5.32 4.51
C ASP A 122 19.09 5.42 3.65
N LEU A 123 18.05 4.69 4.05
CA LEU A 123 16.70 4.89 3.53
C LEU A 123 16.02 5.96 4.35
N VAL A 124 15.42 6.91 3.66
CA VAL A 124 14.65 8.00 4.23
C VAL A 124 13.19 7.84 3.80
N GLU A 125 12.29 7.98 4.76
CA GLU A 125 10.85 8.04 4.51
C GLU A 125 10.33 9.40 4.95
N PHE A 126 9.67 10.10 4.03
CA PHE A 126 8.92 11.32 4.31
C PHE A 126 7.45 10.96 4.52
N VAL A 127 6.84 11.48 5.57
CA VAL A 127 5.48 11.15 6.01
C VAL A 127 4.62 12.41 6.11
N SER A 128 3.35 12.26 5.79
CA SER A 128 2.32 13.30 5.93
C SER A 128 0.99 12.62 6.22
N GLN A 129 0.06 13.36 6.81
CA GLN A 129 -1.30 12.85 7.01
C GLN A 129 -1.98 12.65 5.65
N ALA A 130 -2.68 11.53 5.50
CA ALA A 130 -3.51 11.22 4.34
C ALA A 130 -2.76 11.20 2.98
N GLN A 131 -1.46 10.90 2.98
CA GLN A 131 -0.64 10.82 1.76
C GLN A 131 0.25 9.60 1.79
N TYR A 132 0.55 9.06 0.61
CA TYR A 132 1.54 8.00 0.49
C TYR A 132 2.89 8.42 1.09
N PRO A 133 3.50 7.58 1.94
CA PRO A 133 4.89 7.76 2.35
C PRO A 133 5.79 7.82 1.12
N HIS A 134 6.69 8.81 1.10
CA HIS A 134 7.64 8.99 0.01
C HIS A 134 9.03 8.54 0.45
N TRP A 135 9.60 7.57 -0.26
CA TRP A 135 10.88 6.96 0.11
C TRP A 135 12.02 7.45 -0.78
N ALA A 136 13.20 7.55 -0.19
CA ALA A 136 14.41 7.98 -0.88
C ALA A 136 15.66 7.31 -0.31
N VAL A 137 16.74 7.31 -1.09
CA VAL A 137 18.07 6.88 -0.66
C VAL A 137 18.93 8.11 -0.43
N TYR A 138 19.45 8.32 0.77
CA TYR A 138 20.39 9.40 1.02
C TYR A 138 21.77 9.06 0.43
N VAL A 139 22.28 9.93 -0.44
CA VAL A 139 23.54 9.69 -1.18
C VAL A 139 24.72 10.53 -0.69
N GLY A 140 24.50 11.37 0.32
CA GLY A 140 25.49 12.31 0.84
C GLY A 140 25.29 13.73 0.32
N ASN A 141 26.06 14.68 0.85
CA ASN A 141 26.02 16.10 0.44
C ASN A 141 24.61 16.72 0.46
N PHE A 142 23.79 16.35 1.46
CA PHE A 142 22.40 16.79 1.59
C PHE A 142 21.46 16.32 0.46
N GLN A 143 21.90 15.37 -0.37
CA GLN A 143 21.16 14.88 -1.52
C GLN A 143 20.55 13.49 -1.29
N VAL A 144 19.44 13.26 -1.97
CA VAL A 144 18.73 11.99 -2.02
C VAL A 144 18.41 11.60 -3.46
N VAL A 145 18.39 10.31 -3.72
CA VAL A 145 17.87 9.75 -4.97
C VAL A 145 16.54 9.08 -4.69
N HIS A 146 15.53 9.39 -5.49
CA HIS A 146 14.16 8.91 -5.29
C HIS A 146 13.43 8.72 -6.62
N LEU A 147 12.48 7.78 -6.64
CA LEU A 147 11.53 7.65 -7.73
C LEU A 147 10.33 8.58 -7.46
N HIS A 148 10.11 9.57 -8.30
CA HIS A 148 8.99 10.52 -8.18
C HIS A 148 8.49 10.91 -9.57
N ARG A 149 7.15 10.91 -9.76
CA ARG A 149 6.52 11.23 -11.04
C ARG A 149 7.14 10.44 -12.21
N LEU A 150 7.27 9.12 -12.03
CA LEU A 150 7.81 8.20 -13.03
C LEU A 150 9.25 8.53 -13.50
N GLU A 151 10.03 9.19 -12.66
CA GLU A 151 11.45 9.49 -12.89
C GLU A 151 12.28 9.22 -11.64
N VAL A 152 13.46 8.61 -11.82
CA VAL A 152 14.46 8.53 -10.75
C VAL A 152 15.32 9.78 -10.79
N SER A 153 15.15 10.66 -9.81
CA SER A 153 15.85 11.95 -9.74
C SER A 153 16.84 12.02 -8.57
N ASN A 154 17.87 12.84 -8.72
CA ASN A 154 18.76 13.25 -7.65
C ASN A 154 18.41 14.69 -7.24
N SER A 155 18.03 14.87 -5.97
CA SER A 155 17.47 16.13 -5.45
C SER A 155 18.08 16.44 -4.08
N PHE A 156 18.00 17.70 -3.63
CA PHE A 156 18.25 17.99 -2.22
C PHE A 156 17.18 17.33 -1.34
N LEU A 157 17.56 16.86 -0.16
CA LEU A 157 16.64 16.22 0.79
C LEU A 157 15.47 17.15 1.13
N THR A 158 15.74 18.45 1.30
CA THR A 158 14.74 19.48 1.59
C THR A 158 13.71 19.59 0.48
N ASP A 159 14.14 19.52 -0.78
CA ASP A 159 13.26 19.65 -1.95
C ASP A 159 12.44 18.37 -2.14
N ALA A 160 13.09 17.21 -2.03
CA ALA A 160 12.43 15.90 -2.12
C ALA A 160 11.41 15.67 -0.99
N SER A 161 11.59 16.32 0.16
CA SER A 161 10.64 16.23 1.27
C SER A 161 9.34 16.99 1.00
N GLN A 162 9.35 18.01 0.15
CA GLN A 162 8.19 18.88 -0.10
C GLN A 162 7.59 19.44 1.22
N GLY A 163 8.44 19.76 2.19
CA GLY A 163 8.05 20.25 3.51
C GLY A 163 7.57 19.16 4.49
N ARG A 164 7.50 17.90 4.05
CA ARG A 164 7.11 16.76 4.90
C ARG A 164 8.21 16.45 5.91
N ARG A 165 7.80 16.02 7.10
CA ARG A 165 8.73 15.47 8.09
C ARG A 165 9.21 14.10 7.61
N GLY A 166 10.41 13.71 8.02
CA GLY A 166 10.97 12.42 7.63
C GLY A 166 11.72 11.71 8.73
N ARG A 167 12.08 10.46 8.45
CA ARG A 167 12.80 9.55 9.36
C ARG A 167 13.69 8.60 8.58
N VAL A 168 14.73 8.09 9.24
CA VAL A 168 15.58 7.01 8.70
C VAL A 168 14.91 5.67 8.99
N VAL A 169 14.69 4.86 7.95
CA VAL A 169 13.87 3.63 7.99
C VAL A 169 14.65 2.35 7.65
N ASN A 170 15.95 2.37 7.95
CA ASN A 170 16.88 1.27 7.67
C ASN A 170 16.47 -0.08 8.25
N GLU A 171 15.72 -0.09 9.35
CA GLU A 171 15.39 -1.29 10.12
C GLU A 171 13.96 -1.81 9.86
N LEU A 172 13.17 -1.10 9.02
CA LEU A 172 11.80 -1.53 8.74
C LEU A 172 11.79 -2.87 7.98
N TYR A 173 12.69 -3.06 7.03
CA TYR A 173 12.90 -4.33 6.33
C TYR A 173 14.01 -5.13 6.99
N ARG A 174 13.80 -6.44 7.16
CA ARG A 174 14.70 -7.37 7.87
C ARG A 174 15.61 -8.17 6.95
N TYR A 175 15.91 -7.63 5.77
CA TYR A 175 16.87 -8.22 4.86
C TYR A 175 18.29 -7.80 5.20
N LYS A 176 19.27 -8.64 4.86
CA LYS A 176 20.68 -8.25 4.95
C LYS A 176 20.96 -7.08 3.99
N PRO A 177 21.40 -5.90 4.48
CA PRO A 177 21.67 -4.76 3.62
C PRO A 177 22.96 -4.95 2.82
N LEU A 178 23.03 -4.31 1.65
CA LEU A 178 24.27 -4.10 0.92
C LEU A 178 25.16 -3.09 1.65
N SER A 179 26.44 -3.00 1.27
CA SER A 179 27.32 -1.98 1.84
C SER A 179 26.82 -0.58 1.48
N PRO A 180 27.00 0.44 2.34
CA PRO A 180 26.56 1.81 2.06
C PRO A 180 26.98 2.32 0.67
N SER A 181 28.23 2.07 0.28
CA SER A 181 28.75 2.43 -1.05
C SER A 181 28.06 1.68 -2.20
N ALA A 182 27.65 0.42 -2.01
CA ALA A 182 26.86 -0.30 -3.00
C ALA A 182 25.44 0.25 -3.11
N VAL A 183 24.80 0.62 -1.99
CA VAL A 183 23.47 1.27 -1.99
C VAL A 183 23.50 2.59 -2.76
N VAL A 184 24.48 3.44 -2.47
CA VAL A 184 24.65 4.72 -3.17
C VAL A 184 24.92 4.52 -4.66
N ARG A 185 25.79 3.56 -5.04
CA ARG A 185 26.03 3.22 -6.45
C ARG A 185 24.77 2.74 -7.15
N ASN A 186 23.98 1.86 -6.52
CA ASN A 186 22.73 1.37 -7.09
C ASN A 186 21.76 2.50 -7.38
N ALA A 187 21.62 3.43 -6.43
CA ALA A 187 20.73 4.58 -6.57
C ALA A 187 21.20 5.53 -7.68
N LEU A 188 22.47 5.96 -7.65
CA LEU A 188 23.03 6.88 -8.63
C LEU A 188 23.04 6.32 -10.06
N ALA A 189 23.23 5.00 -10.21
CA ALA A 189 23.24 4.35 -11.52
C ALA A 189 21.90 4.43 -12.28
N HIS A 190 20.80 4.72 -11.58
CA HIS A 190 19.46 4.80 -12.18
C HIS A 190 18.95 6.24 -12.30
N VAL A 191 19.73 7.25 -11.90
CA VAL A 191 19.32 8.66 -12.04
C VAL A 191 19.10 8.98 -13.52
N GLY A 192 17.94 9.56 -13.82
CA GLY A 192 17.49 9.89 -15.18
C GLY A 192 16.65 8.81 -15.86
N ALA A 193 16.47 7.62 -15.26
CA ALA A 193 15.56 6.60 -15.79
C ALA A 193 14.10 7.07 -15.69
N LYS A 194 13.31 6.85 -16.76
CA LYS A 194 11.91 7.30 -16.85
C LYS A 194 10.98 6.22 -17.42
N GLU A 195 9.70 6.29 -17.02
CA GLU A 195 8.58 5.50 -17.57
C GLU A 195 8.93 4.05 -17.93
N ARG A 196 9.18 3.76 -19.22
CA ARG A 196 9.40 2.41 -19.77
C ARG A 196 10.67 1.73 -19.27
N GLU A 197 11.62 2.50 -18.78
CA GLU A 197 12.89 1.99 -18.25
C GLU A 197 12.78 1.62 -16.76
N LEU A 198 11.69 2.01 -16.09
CA LEU A 198 11.51 1.77 -14.68
C LEU A 198 11.24 0.30 -14.37
N SER A 199 12.02 -0.21 -13.43
CA SER A 199 11.80 -1.54 -12.85
C SER A 199 10.96 -1.52 -11.58
N TRP A 200 10.44 -0.37 -11.12
CA TRP A 200 9.74 -0.22 -9.84
C TRP A 200 8.47 0.62 -10.00
N ARG A 201 7.40 0.23 -9.31
CA ARG A 201 6.12 0.98 -9.32
C ARG A 201 6.10 2.19 -8.39
N ASN A 202 6.90 2.18 -7.33
CA ASN A 202 6.82 3.18 -6.29
C ASN A 202 8.18 3.43 -5.63
N SER A 203 8.27 4.55 -4.92
CA SER A 203 9.50 5.02 -4.29
C SER A 203 10.03 4.06 -3.22
N GLU A 204 9.15 3.39 -2.49
CA GLU A 204 9.53 2.39 -1.48
C GLU A 204 10.24 1.20 -2.11
N SER A 205 9.68 0.65 -3.18
CA SER A 205 10.24 -0.51 -3.88
C SER A 205 11.61 -0.16 -4.50
N PHE A 206 11.77 1.03 -5.08
CA PHE A 206 13.04 1.52 -5.59
C PHE A 206 14.10 1.64 -4.48
N ALA A 207 13.76 2.32 -3.38
CA ALA A 207 14.68 2.56 -2.27
C ALA A 207 15.08 1.25 -1.58
N ALA A 208 14.11 0.37 -1.32
CA ALA A 208 14.35 -0.94 -0.74
C ALA A 208 15.21 -1.83 -1.66
N TRP A 209 14.96 -1.81 -2.98
CA TRP A 209 15.83 -2.50 -3.94
C TRP A 209 17.27 -1.97 -3.90
N CYS A 210 17.46 -0.65 -3.85
CA CYS A 210 18.80 -0.07 -3.77
C CYS A 210 19.57 -0.60 -2.55
N ARG A 211 18.89 -0.74 -1.40
CA ARG A 211 19.50 -1.20 -0.14
C ARG A 211 19.70 -2.71 -0.04
N TYR A 212 18.77 -3.51 -0.54
CA TYR A 212 18.74 -4.96 -0.30
C TYR A 212 19.04 -5.80 -1.54
N GLY A 213 18.97 -5.24 -2.74
CA GLY A 213 19.26 -5.92 -4.01
C GLY A 213 18.29 -7.05 -4.38
N LYS A 214 17.15 -7.14 -3.69
CA LYS A 214 16.14 -8.20 -3.83
C LYS A 214 15.28 -7.98 -5.06
N ARG A 215 15.17 -9.00 -5.94
CA ARG A 215 14.43 -8.91 -7.21
C ARG A 215 12.93 -8.72 -7.01
N GLU A 216 12.41 -9.14 -5.86
CA GLU A 216 11.02 -9.10 -5.42
C GLU A 216 10.48 -7.66 -5.33
N PHE A 217 11.36 -6.66 -5.19
CA PHE A 217 10.97 -5.25 -5.27
C PHE A 217 10.77 -4.74 -6.70
N LYS A 218 11.20 -5.49 -7.72
CA LYS A 218 11.02 -5.08 -9.11
C LYS A 218 9.66 -5.53 -9.66
N ILE A 219 9.13 -4.78 -10.61
CA ILE A 219 7.95 -5.15 -11.41
C ILE A 219 8.20 -6.51 -12.05
N GLY A 220 7.27 -7.45 -11.84
CA GLY A 220 7.42 -8.82 -12.36
C GLY A 220 8.61 -9.59 -11.76
N GLY A 221 9.13 -9.14 -10.62
CA GLY A 221 10.24 -9.75 -9.91
C GLY A 221 9.96 -11.17 -9.44
N GLU A 222 8.69 -11.54 -9.28
CA GLU A 222 8.23 -12.82 -8.74
C GLU A 222 7.29 -13.56 -9.68
N LEU A 223 7.32 -14.90 -9.60
CA LEU A 223 6.39 -15.77 -10.34
C LEU A 223 5.12 -15.97 -9.51
N ARG A 224 3.98 -15.52 -10.05
CA ARG A 224 2.66 -15.63 -9.41
C ARG A 224 2.05 -17.01 -9.67
N ILE A 225 2.52 -18.04 -8.97
CA ILE A 225 2.05 -19.43 -9.12
C ILE A 225 1.21 -19.85 -7.92
N GLY A 226 -0.09 -19.53 -7.94
CA GLY A 226 -1.19 -20.12 -7.14
C GLY A 226 -1.11 -20.08 -5.60
N LYS A 227 0.06 -19.89 -5.00
CA LYS A 227 0.27 -19.77 -3.55
C LYS A 227 0.35 -18.29 -3.18
N GLN A 228 -0.10 -17.97 -1.98
CA GLN A 228 0.05 -16.65 -1.36
C GLN A 228 1.13 -16.74 -0.27
N PRO A 229 2.43 -16.58 -0.61
CA PRO A 229 3.49 -16.74 0.37
C PRO A 229 3.63 -15.51 1.28
N TYR A 230 3.00 -14.38 0.96
CA TYR A 230 3.13 -13.14 1.70
C TYR A 230 1.93 -12.92 2.61
N ARG A 231 2.18 -12.52 3.86
CA ARG A 231 1.15 -12.16 4.84
C ARG A 231 1.41 -10.78 5.42
N LEU A 232 0.44 -9.88 5.32
CA LEU A 232 0.43 -8.59 6.01
C LEU A 232 -0.43 -8.70 7.26
N GLN A 233 0.19 -8.62 8.43
CA GLN A 233 -0.50 -8.59 9.71
C GLN A 233 -0.62 -7.15 10.21
N ILE A 234 -1.84 -6.63 10.30
CA ILE A 234 -2.17 -5.28 10.77
C ILE A 234 -2.62 -5.37 12.23
N GLN A 235 -2.00 -4.61 13.13
CA GLN A 235 -2.36 -4.58 14.54
C GLN A 235 -3.58 -3.66 14.77
N LEU A 236 -4.67 -4.23 15.29
CA LEU A 236 -5.90 -3.48 15.60
C LEU A 236 -5.89 -3.01 17.06
N SER A 237 -5.49 -3.88 17.98
CA SER A 237 -5.36 -3.62 19.43
C SER A 237 -4.30 -4.56 20.01
N ALA A 238 -3.90 -4.41 21.27
CA ALA A 238 -2.87 -5.27 21.89
C ALA A 238 -3.11 -6.79 21.76
N GLN A 239 -4.38 -7.22 21.61
CA GLN A 239 -4.78 -8.63 21.53
C GLN A 239 -5.35 -9.03 20.16
N ARG A 240 -5.55 -8.08 19.24
CA ARG A 240 -6.24 -8.33 17.96
C ARG A 240 -5.39 -7.86 16.79
N SER A 241 -5.21 -8.75 15.82
CA SER A 241 -4.61 -8.45 14.52
C SER A 241 -5.48 -8.98 13.39
N HIS A 242 -5.35 -8.37 12.21
CA HIS A 242 -5.97 -8.84 10.98
C HIS A 242 -4.87 -9.23 10.00
N THR A 243 -5.04 -10.34 9.27
CA THR A 243 -4.02 -10.84 8.34
C THR A 243 -4.59 -10.90 6.93
N LEU A 244 -3.88 -10.27 5.99
CA LEU A 244 -4.16 -10.31 4.55
C LEU A 244 -3.08 -11.13 3.84
N GLU A 245 -3.45 -11.94 2.87
CA GLU A 245 -2.53 -12.82 2.14
C GLU A 245 -2.35 -12.38 0.67
N PHE A 246 -1.11 -12.41 0.17
CA PHE A 246 -0.75 -11.90 -1.15
C PHE A 246 0.14 -12.90 -1.90
N GLN A 247 -0.02 -12.92 -3.23
CA GLN A 247 0.81 -13.75 -4.11
C GLN A 247 2.19 -13.15 -4.37
N SER A 248 2.33 -11.83 -4.24
CA SER A 248 3.57 -11.11 -4.51
C SER A 248 3.84 -10.01 -3.47
N LEU A 249 5.13 -9.68 -3.30
CA LEU A 249 5.55 -8.56 -2.47
C LEU A 249 5.06 -7.22 -3.03
N GLU A 250 4.95 -7.11 -4.35
CA GLU A 250 4.43 -5.92 -5.04
C GLU A 250 3.01 -5.59 -4.59
N ASP A 251 2.08 -6.55 -4.67
CA ASP A 251 0.68 -6.35 -4.29
C ASP A 251 0.57 -6.01 -2.78
N LEU A 252 1.39 -6.65 -1.94
CA LEU A 252 1.43 -6.37 -0.50
C LEU A 252 1.91 -4.94 -0.21
N ILE A 253 2.97 -4.49 -0.88
CA ILE A 253 3.48 -3.12 -0.69
C ILE A 253 2.42 -2.11 -1.10
N MET A 254 1.68 -2.36 -2.19
CA MET A 254 0.57 -1.51 -2.61
C MET A 254 -0.51 -1.40 -1.53
N GLU A 255 -0.94 -2.53 -0.93
CA GLU A 255 -1.94 -2.48 0.14
C GLU A 255 -1.42 -1.78 1.40
N LYS A 256 -0.16 -2.02 1.78
CA LYS A 256 0.46 -1.30 2.91
C LYS A 256 0.47 0.21 2.66
N ARG A 257 0.82 0.65 1.45
CA ARG A 257 0.86 2.05 1.06
C ARG A 257 -0.54 2.67 1.06
N ARG A 258 -1.56 1.94 0.59
CA ARG A 258 -2.97 2.35 0.67
C ARG A 258 -3.38 2.57 2.13
N ASN A 259 -3.04 1.64 3.02
CA ASN A 259 -3.31 1.76 4.45
C ASN A 259 -2.67 3.00 5.09
N ASP A 260 -1.43 3.33 4.71
CA ASP A 260 -0.77 4.57 5.14
C ASP A 260 -1.47 5.82 4.56
N GLN A 261 -2.00 5.78 3.33
CA GLN A 261 -2.70 6.88 2.70
C GLN A 261 -4.08 7.15 3.31
N ILE A 262 -4.90 6.13 3.54
CA ILE A 262 -6.24 6.34 4.14
C ILE A 262 -6.13 6.62 5.65
N GLY A 263 -5.01 6.22 6.25
CA GLY A 263 -4.67 6.48 7.64
C GLY A 263 -5.36 5.54 8.63
N ARG A 264 -4.81 5.52 9.85
CA ARG A 264 -5.17 4.59 10.92
C ARG A 264 -6.68 4.43 11.14
N THR A 265 -7.42 5.53 11.30
CA THR A 265 -8.85 5.48 11.61
C THR A 265 -9.66 4.79 10.50
N ALA A 266 -9.37 5.10 9.24
CA ALA A 266 -10.07 4.50 8.11
C ALA A 266 -9.77 3.01 7.97
N VAL A 267 -8.49 2.62 8.12
CA VAL A 267 -8.09 1.20 8.11
C VAL A 267 -8.82 0.41 9.20
N LEU A 268 -8.85 0.93 10.44
CA LEU A 268 -9.51 0.25 11.54
C LEU A 268 -11.03 0.11 11.33
N GLN A 269 -11.67 1.12 10.74
CA GLN A 269 -13.10 1.11 10.42
C GLN A 269 -13.43 0.09 9.30
N GLU A 270 -12.63 0.04 8.24
CA GLU A 270 -12.77 -0.92 7.14
C GLU A 270 -12.68 -2.36 7.69
N LEU A 271 -11.64 -2.63 8.49
CA LEU A 271 -11.43 -3.95 9.08
C LEU A 271 -12.51 -4.32 10.11
N ALA A 272 -13.03 -3.37 10.88
CA ALA A 272 -14.16 -3.62 11.78
C ALA A 272 -15.43 -4.04 11.02
N THR A 273 -15.69 -3.44 9.84
CA THR A 273 -16.87 -3.73 9.02
C THR A 273 -16.80 -5.12 8.39
N HIS A 274 -15.61 -5.57 7.98
CA HIS A 274 -15.41 -6.92 7.42
C HIS A 274 -15.40 -8.04 8.47
N LEU A 275 -15.12 -7.73 9.74
CA LEU A 275 -15.04 -8.70 10.83
C LEU A 275 -16.37 -8.92 11.57
N HIS A 276 -17.40 -8.13 11.26
CA HIS A 276 -18.78 -8.37 11.69
C HIS A 276 -19.64 -8.71 10.47
N PRO A 277 -19.72 -9.98 10.04
CA PRO A 277 -20.88 -10.39 9.26
C PRO A 277 -22.09 -10.14 10.16
N ALA A 278 -23.11 -9.45 9.64
CA ALA A 278 -24.34 -9.16 10.35
C ALA A 278 -24.79 -10.41 11.12
N GLU A 279 -24.79 -10.33 12.46
CA GLU A 279 -25.55 -11.28 13.26
C GLU A 279 -26.98 -11.23 12.70
N PRO A 280 -27.56 -12.35 12.22
CA PRO A 280 -28.96 -12.33 11.88
C PRO A 280 -29.70 -11.91 13.13
N ASP A 281 -30.49 -10.85 13.00
CA ASP A 281 -31.36 -10.33 14.03
C ASP A 281 -32.38 -11.43 14.37
N VAL A 282 -32.01 -12.36 15.25
CA VAL A 282 -32.93 -13.32 15.84
C VAL A 282 -33.67 -12.53 16.92
N SER A 283 -34.59 -11.69 16.48
CA SER A 283 -35.68 -11.20 17.30
C SER A 283 -36.62 -12.38 17.58
N ASP A 284 -36.21 -13.28 18.50
CA ASP A 284 -37.14 -14.21 19.12
C ASP A 284 -37.83 -13.51 20.28
N SER A 285 -38.87 -12.74 19.93
CA SER A 285 -40.02 -12.55 20.82
C SER A 285 -41.22 -12.09 20.00
N ASP A 286 -41.91 -13.02 19.36
CA ASP A 286 -43.35 -13.14 19.57
C ASP A 286 -43.97 -14.31 18.79
N ALA A 287 -44.84 -15.03 19.51
CA ALA A 287 -45.93 -15.84 18.99
C ALA A 287 -45.68 -17.30 18.54
N ALA A 288 -44.88 -18.05 19.30
CA ALA A 288 -45.17 -19.48 19.55
C ALA A 288 -46.43 -19.67 20.44
N ARG A 289 -47.48 -18.88 20.22
CA ARG A 289 -48.69 -18.81 21.05
C ARG A 289 -50.01 -18.77 20.27
N TRP A 290 -50.01 -19.13 18.98
CA TRP A 290 -51.25 -19.15 18.16
C TRP A 290 -51.61 -20.48 17.49
N PHE A 291 -50.82 -21.56 17.66
CA PHE A 291 -51.16 -22.88 17.09
C PHE A 291 -51.45 -23.98 18.11
N ALA A 292 -51.54 -23.64 19.40
CA ALA A 292 -51.92 -24.59 20.45
C ALA A 292 -53.42 -24.55 20.82
N ASP A 293 -54.25 -23.74 20.15
CA ASP A 293 -55.67 -23.57 20.51
C ASP A 293 -56.66 -23.87 19.37
N ARG A 294 -56.32 -24.85 18.51
CA ARG A 294 -57.26 -25.42 17.51
C ARG A 294 -57.27 -26.94 17.43
N ARG A 295 -56.86 -27.61 18.50
CA ARG A 295 -56.96 -29.08 18.56
C ARG A 295 -57.19 -29.58 19.98
N ALA A 296 -58.20 -29.01 20.64
CA ALA A 296 -58.91 -29.67 21.71
C ALA A 296 -60.41 -29.63 21.38
N GLU A 297 -60.98 -30.83 21.22
CA GLU A 297 -62.39 -31.14 21.48
C GLU A 297 -63.42 -30.83 20.37
N SER A 298 -63.20 -31.46 19.22
CA SER A 298 -64.27 -32.21 18.55
C SER A 298 -64.23 -33.67 19.01
N GLY A 299 -65.18 -34.10 19.86
CA GLY A 299 -65.48 -35.52 20.10
C GLY A 299 -66.08 -35.90 21.46
N ALA A 300 -67.35 -36.34 21.43
CA ALA A 300 -68.17 -37.03 22.45
C ALA A 300 -68.77 -36.13 23.55
N VAL A 301 -70.08 -36.08 23.85
CA VAL A 301 -71.25 -36.95 23.59
C VAL A 301 -72.47 -36.08 23.29
#